data_AF-A0A926EPZ5-F1
#
_entry.id   AF-A0A926EPZ5-F1
#
_cell.length_a   1.000
_cell.length_b   1.000
_cell.length_c   1.000
_cell.angle_alpha   90.00
_cell.angle_beta   90.00
_cell.angle_gamma   90.00
#
_symmetry.space_group_name_H-M   'P 1'
#
loop_
_entity.id
_entity.type
_entity.pdbx_description
1 polymer ?
#
loop_
_entity_poly.entity_id
_entity_poly.type
_entity_poly.pdbx_seq_one_letter_code
_entity_poly.pdbx_strand_id
1 'polypeptide(L)'
;MTDRNNIEDIFEIIEEDFNWLNEDINDHIKILKDEAKELIEEDLVEELEGCLEELKDLKKILEKIDDVRNEYISITKGEEQDQLGNDTEYDYLDDWTGTDPIQVELFGIKYDVKYWRDILLILMEELNKRDKGIVADVLRDDKFKGKKRIPLTYEHNKIDKEHYKKTSYGLYVLVNDNANTIYNRCIRILKIAGYKEQNLKIKLNDSAKNNEETNIENSSTDNESIKLAKKYASISIDKPLFKTIINSIVNRKNEYGTDYIEPRKIAERYESLILKDTKYTTAYHVVINIVKYLVDSHFLDNYGESKKGKYIVIDDNSLKIWLANNI
;
A
#
# COMPACT_ATOMS: atom_id res chain seq x y z
N MET A 1 -2.33 -23.69 12.87
CA MET A 1 -1.24 -23.24 13.77
C MET A 1 -0.21 -22.54 12.92
N THR A 2 0.06 -21.27 13.19
CA THR A 2 1.08 -20.50 12.48
C THR A 2 2.45 -21.12 12.75
N ASP A 3 3.13 -21.61 11.71
CA ASP A 3 4.46 -22.17 11.87
C ASP A 3 5.46 -21.02 11.93
N ARG A 4 6.00 -20.77 13.12
CA ARG A 4 7.02 -19.72 13.34
C ARG A 4 8.36 -20.04 12.66
N ASN A 5 8.49 -21.19 12.01
CA ASN A 5 9.63 -21.53 11.17
C ASN A 5 9.34 -21.37 9.67
N ASN A 6 8.09 -21.06 9.27
CA ASN A 6 7.73 -20.79 7.89
C ASN A 6 7.82 -19.27 7.62
N ILE A 7 8.66 -18.88 6.67
CA ILE A 7 8.90 -17.48 6.28
C ILE A 7 7.61 -16.80 5.77
N GLU A 8 6.74 -17.52 5.07
CA GLU A 8 5.47 -16.97 4.59
C GLU A 8 4.51 -16.66 5.75
N ASP A 9 4.45 -17.54 6.75
CA ASP A 9 3.63 -17.33 7.95
C ASP A 9 4.13 -16.15 8.79
N ILE A 10 5.46 -15.98 8.90
CA ILE A 10 6.08 -14.82 9.55
C ILE A 10 5.79 -13.54 8.77
N PHE A 11 5.85 -13.60 7.44
CA PHE A 11 5.51 -12.48 6.57
C PHE A 11 4.05 -12.04 6.78
N GLU A 12 3.11 -12.98 6.73
CA GLU A 12 1.68 -12.69 6.95
C GLU A 12 1.43 -12.05 8.33
N ILE A 13 2.11 -12.51 9.40
CA ILE A 13 1.98 -11.91 10.74
C ILE A 13 2.46 -10.46 10.75
N ILE A 14 3.66 -10.20 10.21
CA ILE A 14 4.27 -8.86 10.25
C ILE A 14 3.48 -7.88 9.38
N GLU A 15 2.99 -8.32 8.22
CA GLU A 15 2.12 -7.50 7.39
C GLU A 15 0.81 -7.15 8.10
N GLU A 16 0.21 -8.13 8.78
CA GLU A 16 -1.00 -7.91 9.59
C GLU A 16 -0.72 -6.91 10.73
N ASP A 17 0.41 -7.03 11.44
CA ASP A 17 0.81 -6.11 12.52
C ASP A 17 1.00 -4.66 12.00
N PHE A 18 1.56 -4.46 10.80
CA PHE A 18 1.65 -3.13 10.19
C PHE A 18 0.27 -2.53 9.89
N ASN A 19 -0.67 -3.34 9.41
CA ASN A 19 -2.04 -2.89 9.15
C ASN A 19 -2.74 -2.48 10.47
N TRP A 20 -2.60 -3.28 11.52
CA TRP A 20 -3.14 -2.95 12.85
C TRP A 20 -2.57 -1.64 13.41
N LEU A 21 -1.26 -1.42 13.24
CA LEU A 21 -0.62 -0.19 13.71
C LEU A 21 -1.14 1.05 12.95
N ASN A 22 -1.33 0.92 11.63
CA ASN A 22 -1.95 1.97 10.82
C ASN A 22 -3.39 2.26 11.25
N GLU A 23 -4.18 1.24 11.59
CA GLU A 23 -5.54 1.42 12.11
C GLU A 23 -5.55 2.13 13.46
N ASP A 24 -4.73 1.67 14.42
CA ASP A 24 -4.64 2.25 15.76
C ASP A 24 -4.29 3.76 15.70
N ILE A 25 -3.39 4.16 14.79
CA ILE A 25 -3.01 5.56 14.61
C ILE A 25 -4.12 6.36 13.92
N ASN A 26 -4.81 5.80 12.92
CA ASN A 26 -5.94 6.47 12.28
C ASN A 26 -7.10 6.70 13.25
N ASP A 27 -7.37 5.75 14.14
CA ASP A 27 -8.36 5.90 15.21
C ASP A 27 -7.95 7.04 16.17
N HIS A 28 -6.66 7.14 16.51
CA HIS A 28 -6.16 8.23 17.34
C HIS A 28 -6.26 9.61 16.64
N ILE A 29 -5.95 9.67 15.33
CA ILE A 29 -6.15 10.87 14.52
C ILE A 29 -7.62 11.28 14.49
N LYS A 30 -8.56 10.33 14.46
CA LYS A 30 -9.99 10.61 14.50
C LYS A 30 -10.38 11.26 15.83
N ILE A 31 -9.91 10.71 16.95
CA ILE A 31 -10.14 11.26 18.29
C ILE A 31 -9.64 12.70 18.37
N LEU A 32 -8.38 12.95 17.99
CA LEU A 32 -7.81 14.30 18.00
C LEU A 32 -8.53 15.27 17.05
N LYS A 33 -9.05 14.80 15.92
CA LYS A 33 -9.87 15.65 15.02
C LYS A 33 -11.20 16.03 15.65
N ASP A 34 -11.78 15.16 16.46
CA ASP A 34 -13.03 15.45 17.14
C ASP A 34 -12.77 16.41 18.33
N GLU A 35 -11.70 16.20 19.09
CA GLU A 35 -11.22 17.13 20.12
C GLU A 35 -10.88 18.52 19.55
N ALA A 36 -10.20 18.59 18.40
CA ALA A 36 -9.94 19.85 17.71
C ALA A 36 -11.23 20.60 17.32
N LYS A 37 -12.32 19.90 17.00
CA LYS A 37 -13.61 20.54 16.72
C LYS A 37 -14.22 21.11 18.00
N GLU A 38 -14.17 20.38 19.10
CA GLU A 38 -14.65 20.84 20.41
C GLU A 38 -13.89 22.10 20.86
N LEU A 39 -12.55 22.11 20.72
CA LEU A 39 -11.72 23.28 21.03
C LEU A 39 -12.03 24.51 20.16
N ILE A 40 -12.39 24.30 18.88
CA ILE A 40 -12.86 25.37 17.99
C ILE A 40 -14.23 25.90 18.43
N GLU A 41 -15.13 25.02 18.86
CA GLU A 41 -16.46 25.40 19.36
C GLU A 41 -16.37 26.19 20.68
N GLU A 42 -15.36 25.90 21.51
CA GLU A 42 -15.11 26.56 22.79
C GLU A 42 -14.19 27.80 22.72
N ASP A 43 -13.72 28.18 21.52
CA ASP A 43 -12.81 29.31 21.27
C ASP A 43 -11.46 29.22 22.03
N LEU A 44 -10.98 27.99 22.27
CA LEU A 44 -9.74 27.68 23.00
C LEU A 44 -8.54 27.56 22.05
N VAL A 45 -8.16 28.71 21.46
CA VAL A 45 -7.13 28.78 20.41
C VAL A 45 -5.75 28.26 20.85
N GLU A 46 -5.33 28.49 22.10
CA GLU A 46 -4.02 28.04 22.58
C GLU A 46 -3.92 26.51 22.71
N GLU A 47 -5.02 25.83 23.05
CA GLU A 47 -5.06 24.36 23.16
C GLU A 47 -5.19 23.71 21.77
N LEU A 48 -5.81 24.41 20.82
CA LEU A 48 -5.93 23.97 19.43
C LEU A 48 -4.55 23.87 18.74
N GLU A 49 -3.62 24.77 19.04
CA GLU A 49 -2.26 24.72 18.46
C GLU A 49 -1.53 23.42 18.85
N GLY A 50 -1.61 23.01 20.12
CA GLY A 50 -1.03 21.74 20.58
C GLY A 50 -1.65 20.53 19.89
N CYS A 51 -2.98 20.49 19.78
CA CYS A 51 -3.71 19.41 19.10
C CYS A 51 -3.34 19.30 17.61
N LEU A 52 -3.15 20.43 16.92
CA LEU A 52 -2.73 20.45 15.52
C LEU A 52 -1.29 19.94 15.33
N GLU A 53 -0.40 20.21 16.28
CA GLU A 53 0.97 19.69 16.25
C GLU A 53 1.01 18.16 16.46
N GLU A 54 0.23 17.64 17.41
CA GLU A 54 0.08 16.19 17.60
C GLU A 54 -0.50 15.49 16.37
N LEU A 55 -1.52 16.09 15.73
CA LEU A 55 -2.08 15.58 14.47
C LEU A 55 -1.04 15.53 13.35
N LYS A 56 -0.13 16.51 13.30
CA LYS A 56 0.97 16.53 12.32
C LYS A 56 1.96 15.41 12.59
N ASP A 57 2.29 15.16 13.85
CA ASP A 57 3.25 14.13 14.24
C ASP A 57 2.70 12.71 14.02
N LEU A 58 1.43 12.45 14.32
CA LEU A 58 0.81 11.15 14.02
C LEU A 58 0.78 10.85 12.52
N LYS A 59 0.53 11.87 11.68
CA LYS A 59 0.61 11.69 10.22
C LYS A 59 2.02 11.31 9.76
N LYS A 60 3.07 11.92 10.35
CA LYS A 60 4.46 11.52 10.06
C LYS A 60 4.74 10.08 10.48
N ILE A 61 4.21 9.65 11.62
CA ILE A 61 4.37 8.27 12.10
C ILE A 61 3.69 7.31 11.13
N LEU A 62 2.49 7.64 10.64
CA LEU A 62 1.76 6.84 9.66
C LEU A 62 2.53 6.70 8.34
N GLU A 63 3.09 7.80 7.82
CA GLU A 63 3.98 7.76 6.64
C GLU A 63 5.19 6.85 6.87
N LYS A 64 5.84 6.93 8.04
CA LYS A 64 6.97 6.07 8.39
C LYS A 64 6.59 4.59 8.48
N ILE A 65 5.40 4.28 8.96
CA ILE A 65 4.91 2.90 9.06
C ILE A 65 4.71 2.32 7.66
N ASP A 66 4.08 3.06 6.77
CA ASP A 66 3.91 2.64 5.37
C ASP A 66 5.26 2.45 4.68
N ASP A 67 6.25 3.30 4.96
CA ASP A 67 7.60 3.16 4.42
C ASP A 67 8.31 1.90 4.91
N VAL A 68 8.28 1.64 6.21
CA VAL A 68 8.89 0.43 6.79
C VAL A 68 8.17 -0.82 6.30
N ARG A 69 6.83 -0.77 6.14
CA ARG A 69 6.05 -1.85 5.55
C ARG A 69 6.49 -2.11 4.11
N ASN A 70 6.61 -1.07 3.30
CA ASN A 70 7.04 -1.18 1.90
C ASN A 70 8.48 -1.70 1.77
N GLU A 71 9.39 -1.23 2.62
CA GLU A 71 10.76 -1.76 2.71
C GLU A 71 10.74 -3.23 3.11
N TYR A 72 9.95 -3.60 4.12
CA TYR A 72 9.80 -4.97 4.58
C TYR A 72 9.31 -5.88 3.45
N ILE A 73 8.27 -5.49 2.72
CA ILE A 73 7.73 -6.23 1.56
C ILE A 73 8.81 -6.38 0.47
N SER A 74 9.47 -5.27 0.10
CA SER A 74 10.55 -5.29 -0.89
C SER A 74 11.68 -6.23 -0.49
N ILE A 75 12.06 -6.29 0.81
CA ILE A 75 13.10 -7.17 1.35
C ILE A 75 12.65 -8.64 1.46
N THR A 76 11.36 -8.92 1.66
CA THR A 76 10.87 -10.27 1.98
C THR A 76 10.22 -10.99 0.81
N LYS A 77 9.52 -10.28 -0.07
CA LYS A 77 8.93 -10.83 -1.29
C LYS A 77 9.72 -10.47 -2.54
N GLY A 78 10.44 -9.34 -2.55
CA GLY A 78 11.06 -8.81 -3.76
C GLY A 78 10.02 -8.03 -4.56
N GLU A 79 10.45 -7.30 -5.59
CA GLU A 79 9.54 -6.78 -6.60
C GLU A 79 9.20 -7.92 -7.56
N GLU A 80 8.45 -8.92 -7.08
CA GLU A 80 7.90 -9.92 -7.97
C GLU A 80 6.91 -9.20 -8.89
N GLN A 81 7.29 -9.02 -10.16
CA GLN A 81 6.31 -8.84 -11.22
C GLN A 81 5.44 -10.10 -11.18
N ASP A 82 4.32 -10.01 -10.48
CA ASP A 82 3.28 -11.01 -10.60
C ASP A 82 2.89 -11.07 -12.08
N GLN A 83 3.41 -12.07 -12.79
CA GLN A 83 2.90 -12.48 -14.08
C GLN A 83 1.56 -13.18 -13.86
N LEU A 84 0.60 -12.46 -13.27
CA LEU A 84 -0.80 -12.80 -13.27
C LEU A 84 -1.31 -12.44 -14.68
N GLY A 85 -1.67 -13.48 -15.43
CA GLY A 85 -1.85 -13.44 -16.87
C GLY A 85 -2.66 -12.25 -17.38
N ASN A 86 -2.27 -11.78 -18.57
CA ASN A 86 -2.87 -10.72 -19.38
C ASN A 86 -4.39 -10.93 -19.64
N ASP A 87 -5.21 -10.81 -18.60
CA ASP A 87 -6.65 -10.72 -18.69
C ASP A 87 -6.98 -9.22 -18.67
N THR A 88 -7.01 -8.61 -19.86
CA THR A 88 -7.17 -7.15 -20.05
C THR A 88 -8.46 -6.57 -19.45
N GLU A 89 -9.37 -7.43 -18.98
CA GLU A 89 -10.63 -7.05 -18.35
C GLU A 89 -10.50 -6.73 -16.84
N TYR A 90 -9.51 -7.32 -16.14
CA TYR A 90 -9.37 -7.28 -14.69
C TYR A 90 -8.03 -6.71 -14.25
N ASP A 91 -8.00 -6.07 -13.08
CA ASP A 91 -6.83 -5.40 -12.54
C ASP A 91 -6.15 -6.28 -11.49
N TYR A 92 -4.81 -6.24 -11.48
CA TYR A 92 -3.96 -6.90 -10.49
C TYR A 92 -2.94 -5.86 -10.01
N LEU A 93 -2.96 -5.56 -8.72
CA LEU A 93 -2.11 -4.53 -8.10
C LEU A 93 -1.47 -5.07 -6.83
N ASP A 94 -0.21 -4.70 -6.59
CA ASP A 94 0.48 -4.96 -5.32
C ASP A 94 -0.02 -4.07 -4.17
N ASP A 95 -0.60 -2.91 -4.52
CA ASP A 95 -1.17 -1.94 -3.59
C ASP A 95 -2.51 -1.43 -4.11
N TRP A 96 -3.57 -1.69 -3.34
CA TRP A 96 -4.94 -1.28 -3.63
C TRP A 96 -5.32 0.08 -3.02
N THR A 97 -4.39 0.78 -2.37
CA THR A 97 -4.66 2.06 -1.69
C THR A 97 -5.19 3.11 -2.66
N GLY A 98 -6.29 3.78 -2.29
CA GLY A 98 -6.88 4.85 -3.09
C GLY A 98 -7.54 4.40 -4.39
N THR A 99 -7.81 3.10 -4.55
CA THR A 99 -8.52 2.55 -5.71
C THR A 99 -10.01 2.38 -5.43
N ASP A 100 -10.83 2.53 -6.48
CA ASP A 100 -12.28 2.36 -6.41
C ASP A 100 -12.72 1.20 -7.32
N PRO A 101 -13.24 0.10 -6.76
CA PRO A 101 -13.68 -1.04 -7.55
C PRO A 101 -15.07 -0.77 -8.15
N ILE A 102 -15.29 -1.25 -9.37
CA ILE A 102 -16.57 -1.19 -10.07
C ILE A 102 -17.19 -2.57 -10.26
N GLN A 103 -16.38 -3.62 -10.28
CA GLN A 103 -16.84 -4.99 -10.45
C GLN A 103 -15.92 -5.98 -9.74
N VAL A 104 -16.50 -7.06 -9.24
CA VAL A 104 -15.77 -8.26 -8.82
C VAL A 104 -16.30 -9.47 -9.56
N GLU A 105 -15.41 -10.33 -10.05
CA GLU A 105 -15.73 -11.68 -10.48
C GLU A 105 -15.31 -12.67 -9.40
N LEU A 106 -16.27 -13.42 -8.88
CA LEU A 106 -16.05 -14.47 -7.89
C LEU A 106 -16.54 -15.79 -8.45
N PHE A 107 -15.62 -16.75 -8.59
CA PHE A 107 -15.93 -18.09 -9.10
C PHE A 107 -16.66 -18.11 -10.46
N GLY A 108 -16.32 -17.17 -11.35
CA GLY A 108 -16.95 -17.02 -12.67
C GLY A 108 -18.26 -16.24 -12.68
N ILE A 109 -18.69 -15.68 -11.55
CA ILE A 109 -19.90 -14.85 -11.44
C ILE A 109 -19.49 -13.39 -11.23
N LYS A 110 -20.01 -12.49 -12.06
CA LYS A 110 -19.72 -11.05 -12.03
C LYS A 110 -20.73 -10.31 -11.15
N TYR A 111 -20.24 -9.37 -10.33
CA TYR A 111 -21.03 -8.52 -9.46
C TYR A 111 -20.57 -7.07 -9.58
N ASP A 112 -21.50 -6.16 -9.77
CA ASP A 112 -21.21 -4.73 -9.69
C ASP A 112 -21.01 -4.33 -8.23
N VAL A 113 -19.96 -3.56 -7.97
CA VAL A 113 -19.62 -3.08 -6.62
C VAL A 113 -19.35 -1.58 -6.65
N LYS A 114 -19.55 -0.93 -5.50
CA LYS A 114 -19.24 0.50 -5.36
C LYS A 114 -18.10 0.75 -4.38
N TYR A 115 -17.91 -0.16 -3.44
CA TYR A 115 -16.91 -0.03 -2.38
C TYR A 115 -16.20 -1.35 -2.14
N TRP A 116 -14.96 -1.29 -1.66
CA TRP A 116 -14.17 -2.46 -1.24
C TRP A 116 -14.92 -3.36 -0.26
N ARG A 117 -15.65 -2.79 0.70
CA ARG A 117 -16.48 -3.55 1.65
C ARG A 117 -17.51 -4.46 0.97
N ASP A 118 -18.02 -4.07 -0.20
CA ASP A 118 -19.03 -4.85 -0.92
C ASP A 118 -18.41 -6.17 -1.42
N ILE A 119 -17.15 -6.14 -1.85
CA ILE A 119 -16.39 -7.31 -2.31
C ILE A 119 -16.31 -8.37 -1.20
N LEU A 120 -15.91 -7.97 0.01
CA LEU A 120 -15.81 -8.89 1.15
C LEU A 120 -17.18 -9.48 1.53
N LEU A 121 -18.23 -8.66 1.51
CA LEU A 121 -19.58 -9.14 1.80
C LEU A 121 -20.04 -10.13 0.74
N ILE A 122 -19.85 -9.84 -0.54
CA ILE A 122 -20.20 -10.75 -1.64
C ILE A 122 -19.44 -12.07 -1.52
N LEU A 123 -18.14 -12.03 -1.24
CA LEU A 123 -17.35 -13.25 -1.01
C LEU A 123 -17.97 -14.12 0.10
N MET A 124 -18.31 -13.51 1.24
CA MET A 124 -18.90 -14.24 2.36
C MET A 124 -20.30 -14.79 2.07
N GLU A 125 -21.09 -14.11 1.24
CA GLU A 125 -22.38 -14.61 0.76
C GLU A 125 -22.20 -15.80 -0.19
N GLU A 126 -21.28 -15.69 -1.15
CA GLU A 126 -21.04 -16.74 -2.15
C GLU A 126 -20.46 -18.02 -1.55
N LEU A 127 -19.53 -17.88 -0.60
CA LEU A 127 -19.01 -19.05 0.12
C LEU A 127 -20.12 -19.76 0.90
N ASN A 128 -20.97 -19.01 1.61
CA ASN A 128 -22.07 -19.59 2.37
C ASN A 128 -23.14 -20.25 1.48
N LYS A 129 -23.37 -19.73 0.26
CA LYS A 129 -24.26 -20.36 -0.73
C LYS A 129 -23.70 -21.68 -1.25
N ARG A 130 -22.38 -21.76 -1.43
CA ARG A 130 -21.69 -22.96 -1.95
C ARG A 130 -21.62 -24.06 -0.90
N ASP A 131 -21.10 -23.73 0.28
CA ASP A 131 -21.03 -24.65 1.40
C ASP A 131 -21.02 -23.86 2.73
N LYS A 132 -22.06 -24.10 3.54
CA LYS A 132 -22.21 -23.48 4.86
C LYS A 132 -21.09 -23.88 5.82
N GLY A 133 -20.46 -25.03 5.61
CA GLY A 133 -19.33 -25.52 6.39
C GLY A 133 -18.10 -24.60 6.28
N ILE A 134 -17.89 -23.99 5.11
CA ILE A 134 -16.75 -23.09 4.86
C ILE A 134 -16.74 -21.92 5.85
N VAL A 135 -17.90 -21.33 6.13
CA VAL A 135 -18.00 -20.21 7.08
C VAL A 135 -17.58 -20.66 8.48
N ALA A 136 -17.95 -21.87 8.89
CA ALA A 136 -17.55 -22.41 10.18
C ALA A 136 -16.04 -22.65 10.24
N ASP A 137 -15.42 -23.10 9.14
CA ASP A 137 -13.98 -23.31 9.07
C ASP A 137 -13.21 -21.98 9.12
N VAL A 138 -13.68 -20.96 8.40
CA VAL A 138 -13.13 -19.59 8.47
C VAL A 138 -13.20 -19.03 9.89
N LEU A 139 -14.31 -19.24 10.60
CA LEU A 139 -14.47 -18.77 11.99
C LEU A 139 -13.63 -19.54 13.02
N ARG A 140 -13.20 -20.77 12.70
CA ARG A 140 -12.34 -21.57 13.57
C ARG A 140 -10.87 -21.15 13.49
N ASP A 141 -10.47 -20.51 12.39
CA ASP A 141 -9.10 -20.06 12.17
C ASP A 141 -8.67 -19.04 13.24
N ASP A 142 -7.56 -19.35 13.91
CA ASP A 142 -7.10 -18.57 15.06
C ASP A 142 -6.74 -17.13 14.70
N LYS A 143 -6.29 -16.87 13.46
CA LYS A 143 -5.98 -15.50 13.05
C LYS A 143 -7.23 -14.71 12.61
N PHE A 144 -8.45 -15.26 12.74
CA PHE A 144 -9.72 -14.50 12.71
C PHE A 144 -10.29 -14.24 14.12
N LYS A 145 -9.58 -14.64 15.18
CA LYS A 145 -9.95 -14.41 16.60
C LYS A 145 -9.22 -13.20 17.17
N GLY A 146 -9.17 -12.10 16.41
CA GLY A 146 -8.32 -10.93 16.66
C GLY A 146 -8.29 -10.44 18.12
N LYS A 147 -7.14 -9.87 18.54
CA LYS A 147 -6.89 -9.46 19.94
C LYS A 147 -7.71 -8.25 20.39
N LYS A 148 -8.06 -7.33 19.48
CA LYS A 148 -8.84 -6.09 19.76
C LYS A 148 -10.20 -6.05 19.04
N ARG A 149 -10.25 -6.38 17.74
CA ARG A 149 -11.48 -6.45 16.94
C ARG A 149 -11.58 -7.83 16.29
N ILE A 150 -12.80 -8.39 16.26
CA ILE A 150 -13.06 -9.72 15.70
C ILE A 150 -13.53 -9.53 14.26
N PRO A 151 -12.76 -9.90 13.22
CA PRO A 151 -13.14 -9.57 11.84
C PRO A 151 -14.47 -10.22 11.39
N LEU A 152 -14.78 -11.41 11.92
CA LEU A 152 -15.97 -12.18 11.58
C LEU A 152 -16.59 -12.77 12.85
N THR A 153 -17.85 -12.48 13.14
CA THR A 153 -18.52 -13.02 14.33
C THR A 153 -20.04 -13.06 14.20
N TYR A 154 -20.68 -14.01 14.87
CA TYR A 154 -22.14 -14.00 15.07
C TYR A 154 -22.56 -13.25 16.34
N GLU A 155 -21.60 -12.91 17.20
CA GLU A 155 -21.84 -12.32 18.52
C GLU A 155 -21.99 -10.80 18.44
N HIS A 156 -23.23 -10.34 18.52
CA HIS A 156 -23.57 -8.92 18.41
C HIS A 156 -23.02 -8.04 19.55
N ASN A 157 -22.77 -8.62 20.72
CA ASN A 157 -22.25 -7.91 21.89
C ASN A 157 -20.72 -7.71 21.87
N LYS A 158 -20.03 -8.25 20.87
CA LYS A 158 -18.56 -8.15 20.73
C LYS A 158 -18.13 -7.16 19.64
N ILE A 159 -19.06 -6.40 19.09
CA ILE A 159 -18.81 -5.50 17.95
C ILE A 159 -19.34 -4.10 18.21
N ASP A 160 -18.68 -3.13 17.60
CA ASP A 160 -19.23 -1.80 17.38
C ASP A 160 -19.98 -1.78 16.04
N LYS A 161 -21.26 -1.43 16.04
CA LYS A 161 -22.10 -1.53 14.84
C LYS A 161 -21.67 -0.61 13.71
N GLU A 162 -20.95 0.47 14.02
CA GLU A 162 -20.51 1.44 13.02
C GLU A 162 -19.49 0.83 12.05
N HIS A 163 -18.67 -0.10 12.54
CA HIS A 163 -17.57 -0.70 11.78
C HIS A 163 -17.94 -2.00 11.06
N TYR A 164 -19.13 -2.53 11.32
CA TYR A 164 -19.54 -3.86 10.87
C TYR A 164 -20.76 -3.82 9.95
N LYS A 165 -20.85 -4.81 9.06
CA LYS A 165 -22.05 -5.10 8.26
C LYS A 165 -22.49 -6.53 8.47
N LYS A 166 -23.81 -6.73 8.41
CA LYS A 166 -24.42 -8.04 8.64
C LYS A 166 -24.75 -8.70 7.30
N THR A 167 -24.32 -9.95 7.11
CA THR A 167 -24.70 -10.78 5.97
C THR A 167 -26.16 -11.24 6.08
N SER A 168 -26.70 -11.78 4.99
CA SER A 168 -28.04 -12.35 4.88
C SER A 168 -28.29 -13.49 5.88
N TYR A 169 -27.24 -14.23 6.23
CA TYR A 169 -27.26 -15.33 7.18
C TYR A 169 -26.80 -14.93 8.59
N GLY A 170 -26.67 -13.62 8.84
CA GLY A 170 -26.54 -13.06 10.16
C GLY A 170 -25.12 -12.96 10.73
N LEU A 171 -24.10 -13.20 9.90
CA LEU A 171 -22.70 -12.99 10.28
C LEU A 171 -22.38 -11.49 10.26
N TYR A 172 -21.72 -11.00 11.29
CA TYR A 172 -21.16 -9.66 11.31
C TYR A 172 -19.74 -9.69 10.77
N VAL A 173 -19.50 -8.84 9.77
CA VAL A 173 -18.24 -8.70 9.05
C VAL A 173 -17.70 -7.30 9.31
N LEU A 174 -16.47 -7.21 9.80
CA LEU A 174 -15.74 -5.96 9.90
C LEU A 174 -15.46 -5.45 8.49
N VAL A 175 -15.94 -4.26 8.17
CA VAL A 175 -15.85 -3.69 6.81
C VAL A 175 -15.26 -2.28 6.78
N ASN A 176 -14.97 -1.70 7.94
CA ASN A 176 -14.37 -0.37 8.04
C ASN A 176 -12.84 -0.47 7.97
N ASP A 177 -12.33 -1.15 6.95
CA ASP A 177 -10.91 -1.33 6.72
C ASP A 177 -10.53 -0.78 5.35
N ASN A 178 -9.23 -0.52 5.16
CA ASN A 178 -8.71 -0.05 3.88
C ASN A 178 -8.77 -1.15 2.80
N ALA A 179 -8.60 -0.74 1.54
CA ALA A 179 -8.66 -1.60 0.37
C ALA A 179 -7.76 -2.84 0.48
N ASN A 180 -6.49 -2.64 0.86
CA ASN A 180 -5.52 -3.73 1.03
C ASN A 180 -5.94 -4.73 2.09
N THR A 181 -6.41 -4.23 3.24
CA THR A 181 -6.84 -5.08 4.36
C THR A 181 -8.04 -5.92 3.96
N ILE A 182 -8.99 -5.33 3.23
CA ILE A 182 -10.15 -6.03 2.69
C ILE A 182 -9.72 -7.07 1.65
N TYR A 183 -8.84 -6.72 0.72
CA TYR A 183 -8.34 -7.63 -0.31
C TYR A 183 -7.60 -8.82 0.30
N ASN A 184 -6.61 -8.57 1.16
CA ASN A 184 -5.83 -9.61 1.84
C ASN A 184 -6.74 -10.52 2.68
N ARG A 185 -7.76 -9.96 3.33
CA ARG A 185 -8.77 -10.75 4.04
C ARG A 185 -9.56 -11.66 3.10
N CYS A 186 -9.95 -11.16 1.92
CA CYS A 186 -10.62 -11.97 0.90
C CYS A 186 -9.74 -13.14 0.42
N ILE A 187 -8.48 -12.87 0.07
CA ILE A 187 -7.53 -13.91 -0.37
C ILE A 187 -7.35 -14.98 0.70
N ARG A 188 -7.24 -14.56 1.96
CA ARG A 188 -7.09 -15.48 3.08
C ARG A 188 -8.33 -16.34 3.32
N ILE A 189 -9.51 -15.74 3.25
CA ILE A 189 -10.78 -16.47 3.33
C ILE A 189 -10.87 -17.51 2.21
N LEU A 190 -10.48 -17.16 0.99
CA LEU A 190 -10.42 -18.09 -0.13
C LEU A 190 -9.45 -19.25 0.14
N LYS A 191 -8.25 -18.95 0.66
CA LYS A 191 -7.24 -19.96 1.02
C LYS A 191 -7.77 -20.96 2.05
N ILE A 192 -8.44 -20.49 3.11
CA ILE A 192 -9.07 -21.37 4.12
C ILE A 192 -10.18 -22.22 3.49
N ALA A 193 -10.96 -21.63 2.59
CA ALA A 193 -12.01 -22.30 1.85
C ALA A 193 -11.50 -23.27 0.76
N GLY A 194 -10.18 -23.41 0.58
CA GLY A 194 -9.57 -24.30 -0.41
C GLY A 194 -9.55 -23.75 -1.84
N TYR A 195 -9.77 -22.45 -2.02
CA TYR A 195 -9.74 -21.75 -3.30
C TYR A 195 -8.43 -21.01 -3.53
N LYS A 196 -8.18 -20.66 -4.79
CA LYS A 196 -7.00 -19.92 -5.23
C LYS A 196 -7.33 -18.44 -5.36
N GLU A 197 -6.32 -17.58 -5.26
CA GLU A 197 -6.46 -16.13 -5.42
C GLU A 197 -7.11 -15.72 -6.75
N GLN A 198 -6.76 -16.39 -7.86
CA GLN A 198 -7.39 -16.23 -9.17
C GLN A 198 -8.91 -16.44 -9.21
N ASN A 199 -9.53 -16.95 -8.13
CA ASN A 199 -10.99 -17.04 -8.00
C ASN A 199 -11.65 -15.70 -7.60
N LEU A 200 -10.85 -14.69 -7.24
CA LEU A 200 -11.25 -13.31 -7.02
C LEU A 200 -10.57 -12.43 -8.07
N LYS A 201 -11.35 -11.87 -8.99
CA LYS A 201 -10.87 -10.87 -9.94
C LYS A 201 -11.58 -9.55 -9.70
N ILE A 202 -10.86 -8.45 -9.73
CA ILE A 202 -11.40 -7.12 -9.42
C ILE A 202 -11.19 -6.22 -10.63
N LYS A 203 -12.20 -5.42 -10.96
CA LYS A 203 -12.11 -4.39 -11.97
C LYS A 203 -12.31 -3.03 -11.31
N LEU A 204 -11.42 -2.11 -11.61
CA LEU A 204 -11.41 -0.75 -11.09
C LEU A 204 -12.09 0.21 -12.08
N ASN A 205 -12.47 1.38 -11.56
CA ASN A 205 -13.00 2.45 -12.40
C ASN A 205 -11.90 2.97 -13.35
N ASP A 206 -12.18 3.01 -14.65
CA ASP A 206 -11.25 3.41 -15.72
C ASP A 206 -10.72 4.86 -15.58
N SER A 207 -11.27 5.67 -14.68
CA SER A 207 -10.67 6.94 -14.26
C SER A 207 -9.29 6.80 -13.60
N ALA A 208 -8.87 5.57 -13.27
CA ALA A 208 -7.50 5.22 -12.87
C ALA A 208 -6.60 4.79 -14.05
N LYS A 209 -7.17 4.33 -15.18
CA LYS A 209 -6.41 3.80 -16.35
C LYS A 209 -5.89 4.88 -17.30
N ASN A 210 -6.38 6.12 -17.21
CA ASN A 210 -5.89 7.23 -18.04
C ASN A 210 -4.50 7.78 -17.65
N ASN A 211 -3.76 7.11 -16.77
CA ASN A 211 -2.37 7.45 -16.45
C ASN A 211 -1.37 6.34 -16.85
N GLU A 212 -1.73 5.48 -17.81
CA GLU A 212 -0.83 4.47 -18.38
C GLU A 212 0.14 5.02 -19.44
N GLU A 213 0.16 6.32 -19.69
CA GLU A 213 1.37 6.93 -20.27
C GLU A 213 2.34 7.27 -19.15
N THR A 214 3.53 6.67 -19.22
CA THR A 214 4.77 7.07 -18.54
C THR A 214 5.14 8.52 -18.89
N ASN A 215 4.34 9.47 -18.43
CA ASN A 215 4.59 10.88 -18.64
C ASN A 215 4.95 11.50 -17.31
N ILE A 216 6.20 11.90 -17.20
CA ILE A 216 6.57 13.03 -16.34
C ILE A 216 5.68 14.18 -16.82
N GLU A 217 4.66 14.54 -16.02
CA GLU A 217 3.88 15.74 -16.26
C GLU A 217 4.84 16.92 -16.10
N ASN A 218 5.47 17.36 -17.20
CA ASN A 218 6.05 18.69 -17.28
C ASN A 218 4.86 19.65 -17.21
N SER A 219 4.50 20.10 -16.00
CA SER A 219 3.42 21.06 -15.83
C SER A 219 3.74 22.28 -16.69
N SER A 220 2.88 22.58 -17.65
CA SER A 220 3.03 23.64 -18.65
C SER A 220 3.08 25.07 -18.07
N THR A 221 3.10 25.19 -16.74
CA THR A 221 3.21 26.46 -16.01
C THR A 221 4.44 26.57 -15.12
N ASP A 222 5.14 25.47 -14.80
CA ASP A 222 6.38 25.48 -14.02
C ASP A 222 7.36 24.42 -14.55
N ASN A 223 8.36 24.85 -15.31
CA ASN A 223 9.37 23.99 -15.94
C ASN A 223 10.37 23.37 -14.94
N GLU A 224 10.17 23.54 -13.62
CA GLU A 224 11.18 23.24 -12.59
C GLU A 224 10.88 21.99 -11.75
N SER A 225 9.68 21.40 -11.85
CA SER A 225 9.31 20.22 -11.05
C SER A 225 8.96 18.99 -11.89
N ILE A 226 9.15 17.81 -11.29
CA ILE A 226 8.81 16.49 -11.81
C ILE A 226 7.73 15.92 -10.93
N LYS A 227 6.70 15.36 -11.55
CA LYS A 227 5.63 14.65 -10.87
C LYS A 227 5.52 13.24 -11.43
N LEU A 228 5.66 12.25 -10.56
CA LEU A 228 5.47 10.84 -10.89
C LEU A 228 3.97 10.49 -10.88
N ALA A 229 3.61 9.43 -11.60
CA ALA A 229 2.24 8.92 -11.66
C ALA A 229 1.72 8.46 -10.28
N LYS A 230 0.39 8.32 -10.16
CA LYS A 230 -0.28 7.89 -8.91
C LYS A 230 0.28 6.58 -8.34
N LYS A 231 0.65 5.63 -9.19
CA LYS A 231 1.25 4.35 -8.78
C LYS A 231 2.60 4.49 -8.05
N TYR A 232 3.26 5.65 -8.16
CA TYR A 232 4.47 6.00 -7.43
C TYR A 232 4.18 7.08 -6.38
N ALA A 233 3.06 6.96 -5.67
CA ALA A 233 2.61 7.90 -4.63
C ALA A 233 2.46 9.37 -5.06
N SER A 234 2.39 9.64 -6.37
CA SER A 234 2.38 11.00 -6.91
C SER A 234 3.56 11.86 -6.42
N ILE A 235 4.76 11.27 -6.30
CA ILE A 235 5.96 12.00 -5.87
C ILE A 235 6.16 13.24 -6.74
N SER A 236 6.28 14.41 -6.11
CA SER A 236 6.48 15.69 -6.75
C SER A 236 7.70 16.37 -6.13
N ILE A 237 8.79 16.45 -6.90
CA ILE A 237 10.06 17.03 -6.48
C ILE A 237 10.63 17.92 -7.57
N ASP A 238 11.54 18.82 -7.23
CA ASP A 238 12.19 19.65 -8.23
C ASP A 238 13.13 18.83 -9.15
N LYS A 239 13.38 19.34 -10.36
CA LYS A 239 14.28 18.72 -11.34
C LYS A 239 15.72 18.59 -10.81
N PRO A 240 16.30 19.59 -10.13
CA PRO A 240 17.65 19.46 -9.58
C PRO A 240 17.80 18.32 -8.56
N LEU A 241 16.86 18.16 -7.63
CA LEU A 241 16.86 17.08 -6.64
C LEU A 241 16.66 15.73 -7.31
N PHE A 242 15.73 15.63 -8.26
CA PHE A 242 15.55 14.39 -9.03
C PHE A 242 16.84 14.01 -9.77
N LYS A 243 17.46 14.95 -10.50
CA LYS A 243 18.77 14.73 -11.16
C LYS A 243 19.84 14.31 -10.16
N THR A 244 19.86 14.89 -8.97
CA THR A 244 20.82 14.54 -7.91
C THR A 244 20.64 13.08 -7.47
N ILE A 245 19.40 12.64 -7.25
CA ILE A 245 19.09 11.24 -6.89
C ILE A 245 19.50 10.28 -8.01
N ILE A 246 19.13 10.57 -9.27
CA ILE A 246 19.52 9.71 -10.41
C ILE A 246 21.03 9.69 -10.63
N ASN A 247 21.72 10.82 -10.47
CA ASN A 247 23.18 10.85 -10.57
C ASN A 247 23.85 10.02 -9.47
N SER A 248 23.29 9.99 -8.26
CA SER A 248 23.79 9.11 -7.19
C SER A 248 23.62 7.62 -7.51
N ILE A 249 22.47 7.24 -8.10
CA ILE A 249 22.21 5.90 -8.65
C ILE A 249 23.27 5.50 -9.69
N VAL A 250 23.56 6.41 -10.61
CA VAL A 250 24.56 6.21 -11.67
C VAL A 250 25.98 6.13 -11.08
N ASN A 251 26.30 6.96 -10.10
CA ASN A 251 27.62 7.03 -9.47
C ASN A 251 27.81 6.07 -8.29
N ARG A 252 26.90 5.10 -8.10
CA ARG A 252 26.87 4.16 -6.97
C ARG A 252 28.22 3.50 -6.65
N LYS A 253 29.03 3.18 -7.66
CA LYS A 253 30.35 2.56 -7.46
C LYS A 253 31.31 3.49 -6.73
N ASN A 254 31.27 4.77 -7.05
CA ASN A 254 32.11 5.79 -6.43
C ASN A 254 31.52 6.25 -5.09
N GLU A 255 30.19 6.36 -5.00
CA GLU A 255 29.51 6.91 -3.83
C GLU A 255 29.31 5.91 -2.69
N TYR A 256 29.10 4.64 -3.01
CA TYR A 256 28.76 3.59 -2.05
C TYR A 256 29.71 2.38 -2.11
N GLY A 257 30.63 2.33 -3.08
CA GLY A 257 31.56 1.20 -3.24
C GLY A 257 30.91 -0.10 -3.70
N THR A 258 29.71 -0.04 -4.28
CA THR A 258 28.92 -1.21 -4.69
C THR A 258 28.54 -1.14 -6.17
N ASP A 259 28.44 -2.30 -6.82
CA ASP A 259 27.91 -2.40 -8.19
C ASP A 259 26.38 -2.33 -8.25
N TYR A 260 25.72 -2.41 -7.09
CA TYR A 260 24.27 -2.34 -6.91
C TYR A 260 23.90 -1.09 -6.08
N ILE A 261 22.61 -0.81 -5.99
CA ILE A 261 21.99 0.30 -5.26
C ILE A 261 21.17 -0.28 -4.10
N GLU A 262 21.25 0.37 -2.94
CA GLU A 262 20.32 0.19 -1.84
C GLU A 262 19.59 1.54 -1.65
N PRO A 263 18.26 1.62 -1.89
CA PRO A 263 17.52 2.89 -1.83
C PRO A 263 17.72 3.64 -0.50
N ARG A 264 17.85 2.88 0.59
CA ARG A 264 18.10 3.40 1.93
C ARG A 264 19.41 4.18 2.06
N LYS A 265 20.49 3.73 1.41
CA LYS A 265 21.78 4.45 1.43
C LYS A 265 21.70 5.79 0.71
N ILE A 266 20.92 5.86 -0.37
CA ILE A 266 20.67 7.10 -1.09
C ILE A 266 19.80 8.02 -0.24
N ALA A 267 18.73 7.48 0.36
CA ALA A 267 17.85 8.24 1.23
C ALA A 267 18.60 8.85 2.43
N GLU A 268 19.44 8.07 3.11
CA GLU A 268 20.28 8.54 4.23
C GLU A 268 21.26 9.63 3.79
N ARG A 269 21.88 9.50 2.61
CA ARG A 269 22.81 10.49 2.08
C ARG A 269 22.16 11.83 1.76
N TYR A 270 20.94 11.81 1.25
CA TYR A 270 20.21 13.00 0.81
C TYR A 270 19.06 13.39 1.73
N GLU A 271 18.99 12.84 2.94
CA GLU A 271 17.86 13.00 3.85
C GLU A 271 17.56 14.48 4.11
N SER A 272 18.56 15.25 4.55
CA SER A 272 18.37 16.66 4.85
C SER A 272 17.96 17.49 3.63
N LEU A 273 18.41 17.12 2.43
CA LEU A 273 18.07 17.81 1.20
C LEU A 273 16.60 17.53 0.81
N ILE A 274 16.22 16.24 0.82
CA ILE A 274 14.86 15.81 0.49
C ILE A 274 13.85 16.38 1.48
N LEU A 275 14.11 16.31 2.79
CA LEU A 275 13.17 16.79 3.81
C LEU A 275 13.04 18.32 3.84
N LYS A 276 14.05 19.05 3.39
CA LYS A 276 14.04 20.52 3.36
C LYS A 276 13.37 21.06 2.11
N ASP A 277 13.66 20.46 0.96
CA ASP A 277 13.26 20.99 -0.34
C ASP A 277 11.94 20.38 -0.83
N THR A 278 11.34 19.50 -0.02
CA THR A 278 10.05 18.88 -0.31
C THR A 278 9.11 18.94 0.88
N LYS A 279 7.84 18.64 0.62
CA LYS A 279 6.80 18.48 1.64
C LYS A 279 6.78 17.08 2.27
N TYR A 280 7.69 16.19 1.87
CA TYR A 280 7.73 14.82 2.37
C TYR A 280 8.40 14.78 3.74
N THR A 281 7.90 13.91 4.60
CA THR A 281 8.41 13.79 5.97
C THR A 281 9.40 12.64 6.13
N THR A 282 9.52 11.79 5.10
CA THR A 282 10.50 10.71 5.02
C THR A 282 11.23 10.72 3.67
N ALA A 283 12.56 10.76 3.71
CA ALA A 283 13.39 10.75 2.51
C ALA A 283 13.36 9.40 1.77
N TYR A 284 13.25 8.30 2.51
CA TYR A 284 13.17 6.96 1.94
C TYR A 284 11.96 6.80 1.02
N HIS A 285 10.79 7.30 1.43
CA HIS A 285 9.57 7.32 0.62
C HIS A 285 9.79 7.88 -0.78
N VAL A 286 10.51 9.01 -0.87
CA VAL A 286 10.80 9.67 -2.14
C VAL A 286 11.72 8.80 -2.99
N VAL A 287 12.82 8.31 -2.40
CA VAL A 287 13.83 7.53 -3.13
C VAL A 287 13.28 6.20 -3.61
N ILE A 288 12.54 5.45 -2.79
CA ILE A 288 12.02 4.14 -3.19
C ILE A 288 11.01 4.26 -4.33
N ASN A 289 10.16 5.29 -4.34
CA ASN A 289 9.20 5.52 -5.42
C ASN A 289 9.87 5.94 -6.73
N ILE A 290 10.99 6.69 -6.66
CA ILE A 290 11.83 6.97 -7.83
C ILE A 290 12.47 5.68 -8.34
N VAL A 291 12.98 4.81 -7.46
CA VAL A 291 13.57 3.52 -7.84
C VAL A 291 12.53 2.63 -8.53
N LYS A 292 11.32 2.49 -7.97
CA LYS A 292 10.21 1.76 -8.59
C LYS A 292 9.88 2.29 -9.99
N TYR A 293 9.83 3.61 -10.16
CA TYR A 293 9.65 4.22 -11.48
C TYR A 293 10.74 3.83 -12.48
N LEU A 294 12.00 3.78 -12.06
CA LEU A 294 13.11 3.41 -12.93
C LEU A 294 13.14 1.91 -13.25
N VAL A 295 12.67 1.05 -12.34
CA VAL A 295 12.49 -0.40 -12.59
C VAL A 295 11.42 -0.60 -13.66
N ASP A 296 10.25 0.01 -13.48
CA ASP A 296 9.16 -0.03 -14.47
C ASP A 296 9.56 0.57 -15.83
N SER A 297 10.46 1.55 -15.82
CA SER A 297 11.01 2.17 -17.03
C SER A 297 12.20 1.39 -17.63
N HIS A 298 12.50 0.20 -17.10
CA HIS A 298 13.59 -0.68 -17.55
C HIS A 298 15.00 -0.04 -17.50
N PHE A 299 15.24 0.88 -16.58
CA PHE A 299 16.58 1.40 -16.28
C PHE A 299 17.27 0.64 -15.15
N LEU A 300 16.48 0.08 -14.23
CA LEU A 300 16.96 -0.72 -13.10
C LEU A 300 16.38 -2.14 -13.17
N ASP A 301 17.10 -3.08 -12.57
CA ASP A 301 16.65 -4.45 -12.33
C ASP A 301 17.06 -4.91 -10.93
N ASN A 302 16.49 -6.01 -10.44
CA ASN A 302 16.86 -6.61 -9.16
C ASN A 302 18.29 -7.18 -9.20
N TYR A 303 19.03 -7.03 -8.10
CA TYR A 303 20.41 -7.52 -8.01
C TYR A 303 20.48 -9.03 -7.74
N GLY A 304 20.60 -9.80 -8.82
CA GLY A 304 20.81 -11.25 -8.81
C GLY A 304 19.61 -12.05 -8.27
N GLU A 305 19.76 -13.37 -8.17
CA GLU A 305 18.67 -14.30 -7.81
C GLU A 305 18.20 -14.24 -6.33
N SER A 306 18.76 -13.36 -5.47
CA SER A 306 18.52 -13.48 -4.01
C SER A 306 18.61 -12.24 -3.12
N LYS A 307 18.80 -11.01 -3.60
CA LYS A 307 18.94 -9.86 -2.69
C LYS A 307 17.88 -8.79 -2.91
N LYS A 308 16.69 -9.15 -2.44
CA LYS A 308 15.53 -8.29 -2.18
C LYS A 308 15.97 -6.94 -1.55
N GLY A 309 15.47 -5.83 -2.09
CA GLY A 309 15.86 -4.46 -1.72
C GLY A 309 17.19 -3.93 -2.31
N LYS A 310 17.80 -4.64 -3.28
CA LYS A 310 19.00 -4.21 -4.01
C LYS A 310 18.79 -4.21 -5.51
N TYR A 311 19.30 -3.18 -6.18
CA TYR A 311 19.03 -2.94 -7.60
C TYR A 311 20.32 -2.76 -8.40
N ILE A 312 20.35 -3.19 -9.64
CA ILE A 312 21.40 -2.88 -10.60
C ILE A 312 20.89 -1.90 -11.64
N VAL A 313 21.78 -1.03 -12.10
CA VAL A 313 21.52 -0.26 -13.32
C VAL A 313 21.82 -1.17 -14.50
N ILE A 314 20.84 -1.32 -15.39
CA ILE A 314 20.94 -2.19 -16.58
C ILE A 314 22.00 -1.65 -17.55
N ASP A 315 21.94 -0.34 -17.84
CA ASP A 315 22.97 0.38 -18.59
C ASP A 315 23.14 1.81 -18.08
N ASP A 316 24.34 2.09 -17.53
CA ASP A 316 24.69 3.40 -16.99
C ASP A 316 24.65 4.50 -18.06
N ASN A 317 24.94 4.19 -19.33
CA ASN A 317 24.95 5.18 -20.39
C ASN A 317 23.53 5.55 -20.83
N SER A 318 22.66 4.56 -21.02
CA SER A 318 21.24 4.79 -21.35
C SER A 318 20.55 5.64 -20.29
N LEU A 319 20.76 5.36 -19.00
CA LEU A 319 20.18 6.16 -17.91
C LEU A 319 20.70 7.60 -17.91
N LYS A 320 22.00 7.83 -18.15
CA LYS A 320 22.58 9.18 -18.27
C LYS A 320 22.00 9.96 -19.45
N ILE A 321 21.90 9.31 -20.62
CA ILE A 321 21.38 9.93 -21.84
C ILE A 321 19.90 10.27 -21.66
N TRP A 322 19.12 9.36 -21.07
CA TRP A 322 17.72 9.60 -20.75
C TRP A 322 17.57 10.80 -19.81
N LEU A 323 18.36 10.86 -18.73
CA LEU A 323 18.32 11.96 -17.76
C LEU A 323 18.64 13.30 -18.41
N ALA A 324 19.61 13.35 -19.32
CA ALA A 324 20.02 14.58 -19.99
C ALA A 324 18.99 15.09 -21.02
N ASN A 325 18.26 14.18 -21.65
CA ASN A 325 17.34 14.52 -22.75
C ASN A 325 15.90 14.75 -22.30
N ASN A 326 15.49 14.20 -21.16
CA ASN A 326 14.08 14.21 -20.72
C ASN A 326 13.82 15.06 -19.47
N ILE A 327 14.87 15.37 -18.68
CA ILE A 327 14.77 16.09 -17.40
C ILE A 327 15.64 17.34 -17.41
#